data_AF-A0AAV5WH87-F1
#
_entry.id   AF-A0AAV5WH87-F1
#
_cell.length_a   1.000
_cell.length_b   1.000
_cell.length_c   1.000
_cell.angle_alpha   90.00
_cell.angle_beta   90.00
_cell.angle_gamma   90.00
#
_symmetry.space_group_name_H-M   'P 1'
#
loop_
_entity.id
_entity.type
_entity.pdbx_description
1 polymer ?
#
loop_
_entity_poly.entity_id
_entity_poly.type
_entity_poly.pdbx_seq_one_letter_code
_entity_poly.pdbx_strand_id
1 'polypeptide(L)'
;KEKEEIELNDVIYDSVLDGAESYLTTSTMFKMSAKLALAEQYRLDRLRDHTLALCKDIATLKALKPTPEYEGFSDKTKAAICDRMMDL
;
A
#
# COMPACT_ATOMS: atom_id res chain seq x y z
N LYS A 1 -23.08 -16.72 19.85
CA LYS A 1 -23.89 -16.54 18.61
C LYS A 1 -23.55 -15.22 17.93
N GLU A 2 -24.15 -14.07 18.25
CA GLU A 2 -23.85 -12.81 17.52
C GLU A 2 -22.39 -12.33 17.66
N LYS A 3 -21.81 -12.40 18.87
CA LYS A 3 -20.38 -12.08 19.08
C LYS A 3 -19.42 -13.03 18.37
N GLU A 4 -19.70 -14.33 18.39
CA GLU A 4 -18.89 -15.33 17.65
C GLU A 4 -18.95 -15.09 16.15
N GLU A 5 -20.12 -14.71 15.61
CA GLU A 5 -20.31 -14.46 14.18
C GLU A 5 -19.56 -13.19 13.72
N ILE A 6 -19.51 -12.15 14.56
CA ILE A 6 -18.69 -10.95 14.33
C ILE A 6 -17.20 -11.31 14.36
N GLU A 7 -16.74 -12.07 15.37
CA GLU A 7 -15.35 -12.50 15.48
C GLU A 7 -14.91 -13.38 14.30
N LEU A 8 -15.77 -14.29 13.83
CA LEU A 8 -15.50 -15.11 12.64
C LEU A 8 -15.37 -14.27 11.37
N ASN A 9 -16.20 -13.24 11.21
CA ASN A 9 -16.12 -12.35 10.04
C ASN A 9 -14.84 -11.51 10.04
N ASP A 10 -14.41 -11.02 11.20
CA ASP A 10 -13.16 -10.27 11.32
C ASP A 10 -11.95 -11.16 10.98
N VAL A 11 -11.91 -12.40 11.49
CA VAL A 11 -10.85 -13.37 11.17
C VAL A 11 -10.79 -13.70 9.68
N ILE A 12 -11.94 -13.88 9.03
CA ILE A 12 -12.00 -14.14 7.59
C ILE A 12 -11.53 -12.92 6.80
N TYR A 13 -11.95 -11.72 7.20
CA TYR A 13 -11.57 -10.47 6.56
C TYR A 13 -10.05 -10.27 6.61
N ASP A 14 -9.44 -10.43 7.78
CA ASP A 14 -7.99 -10.31 7.97
C ASP A 14 -7.23 -11.34 7.11
N SER A 15 -7.70 -12.60 7.09
CA SER A 15 -7.07 -13.64 6.27
C SER A 15 -7.10 -13.32 4.76
N VAL A 16 -8.18 -12.70 4.27
CA VAL A 16 -8.29 -12.30 2.87
C VAL A 16 -7.35 -11.14 2.57
N LEU A 17 -7.27 -10.15 3.46
CA LEU A 17 -6.35 -9.02 3.31
C LEU A 17 -4.89 -9.46 3.34
N ASP A 18 -4.51 -10.37 4.24
CA ASP A 18 -3.15 -10.92 4.29
C ASP A 18 -2.75 -11.63 2.98
N GLY A 19 -3.69 -12.39 2.41
CA GLY A 19 -3.49 -13.04 1.12
C GLY A 19 -3.33 -12.05 -0.02
N ALA A 20 -4.19 -11.02 -0.06
CA ALA A 20 -4.12 -9.96 -1.05
C ALA A 20 -2.83 -9.15 -0.93
N GLU A 21 -2.43 -8.78 0.29
CA GLU A 21 -1.21 -8.04 0.58
C GLU A 21 0.03 -8.83 0.15
N SER A 22 0.08 -10.13 0.45
CA SER A 22 1.17 -11.02 0.02
C SER A 22 1.28 -11.09 -1.50
N TYR A 23 0.16 -11.27 -2.21
CA TYR A 23 0.16 -11.33 -3.66
C TYR A 23 0.59 -10.00 -4.30
N LEU A 24 0.06 -8.87 -3.81
CA LEU A 24 0.41 -7.53 -4.30
C LEU A 24 1.89 -7.20 -4.06
N THR A 25 2.45 -7.68 -2.95
CA THR A 25 3.87 -7.50 -2.60
C THR A 25 4.78 -8.17 -3.64
N THR A 26 4.49 -9.42 -4.02
CA THR A 26 5.33 -10.20 -4.95
C THR A 26 5.02 -9.97 -6.43
N SER A 27 3.82 -9.49 -6.75
CA SER A 27 3.37 -9.35 -8.14
C SER A 27 4.10 -8.22 -8.87
N THR A 28 4.51 -8.46 -10.12
CA THR A 28 5.04 -7.44 -11.03
C THR A 28 3.96 -6.82 -11.93
N MET A 29 2.72 -7.29 -11.84
CA MET A 29 1.62 -6.84 -12.71
C MET A 29 1.12 -5.43 -12.39
N PHE A 30 1.39 -4.95 -11.17
CA PHE A 30 0.93 -3.65 -10.70
C PHE A 30 2.07 -2.65 -10.68
N LYS A 31 1.81 -1.46 -11.24
CA LYS A 31 2.69 -0.30 -11.08
C LYS A 31 2.76 0.14 -9.62
N MET A 32 3.83 0.82 -9.26
CA MET A 32 4.03 1.38 -7.91
C MET A 32 2.85 2.26 -7.46
N SER A 33 2.36 3.15 -8.33
CA SER A 33 1.22 4.04 -8.02
C SER A 33 -0.03 3.25 -7.63
N ALA A 34 -0.35 2.19 -8.38
CA ALA A 34 -1.49 1.33 -8.12
C ALA A 34 -1.33 0.52 -6.81
N LYS A 35 -0.12 0.01 -6.54
CA LYS A 35 0.17 -0.69 -5.26
C LYS A 35 -0.01 0.24 -4.07
N LEU A 36 0.47 1.48 -4.16
CA LEU A 36 0.30 2.48 -3.10
C LEU A 36 -1.17 2.89 -2.94
N ALA A 37 -1.93 3.01 -4.03
CA ALA A 37 -3.36 3.30 -3.98
C ALA A 37 -4.15 2.20 -3.27
N LEU A 38 -3.87 0.93 -3.61
CA LEU A 38 -4.48 -0.22 -2.94
C LEU A 38 -4.06 -0.30 -1.46
N ALA A 39 -2.80 -0.03 -1.17
CA ALA A 39 -2.30 0.00 0.19
C ALA A 39 -3.02 1.06 1.05
N GLU A 40 -3.27 2.25 0.50
CA GLU A 40 -4.02 3.28 1.19
C GLU A 40 -5.50 2.92 1.36
N GLN A 41 -6.15 2.46 0.28
CA GLN A 41 -7.58 2.15 0.29
C GLN A 41 -7.95 1.06 1.30
N TYR A 42 -7.10 0.04 1.45
CA TYR A 42 -7.35 -1.11 2.32
C TYR A 42 -6.46 -1.12 3.57
N ARG A 43 -5.74 -0.02 3.85
CA ARG A 43 -4.83 0.12 5.01
C ARG A 43 -3.78 -0.99 5.11
N LEU A 44 -3.25 -1.42 3.96
CA LEU A 44 -2.22 -2.45 3.84
C LEU A 44 -0.84 -1.82 4.06
N ASP A 45 -0.51 -1.52 5.32
CA ASP A 45 0.71 -0.80 5.68
C ASP A 45 1.98 -1.57 5.25
N ARG A 46 2.00 -2.92 5.28
CA ARG A 46 3.18 -3.69 4.86
C ARG A 46 3.40 -3.59 3.35
N LEU A 47 2.33 -3.58 2.55
CA LEU A 47 2.43 -3.35 1.11
C LEU A 47 2.97 -1.95 0.79
N ARG A 48 2.52 -0.91 1.51
CA ARG A 48 3.05 0.45 1.34
C ARG A 48 4.55 0.45 1.59
N ASP A 49 4.95 -0.02 2.77
CA ASP A 49 6.34 0.07 3.23
C ASP A 49 7.26 -0.77 2.33
N HIS A 50 6.86 -1.98 1.95
CA HIS A 50 7.60 -2.79 0.99
C HIS A 50 7.71 -2.12 -0.39
N THR A 51 6.62 -1.55 -0.89
CA THR A 51 6.60 -0.88 -2.20
C THR A 51 7.56 0.31 -2.23
N LEU A 52 7.59 1.12 -1.17
CA LEU A 52 8.52 2.25 -1.04
C LEU A 52 9.97 1.80 -0.86
N ALA A 53 10.21 0.74 -0.08
CA ALA A 53 11.55 0.19 0.13
C ALA A 53 12.20 -0.33 -1.17
N LEU A 54 11.41 -0.85 -2.11
CA LEU A 54 11.89 -1.27 -3.43
C LEU A 54 12.37 -0.11 -4.31
N CYS A 55 11.97 1.13 -4.00
CA CYS A 55 12.43 2.29 -4.74
C CYS A 55 13.89 2.58 -4.41
N LYS A 56 14.76 2.63 -5.43
CA LYS A 56 16.21 2.82 -5.28
C LYS A 56 16.69 4.19 -5.74
N ASP A 57 15.80 5.01 -6.29
CA ASP A 57 16.16 6.31 -6.82
C ASP A 57 15.01 7.32 -6.65
N ILE A 58 15.38 8.59 -6.54
CA ILE A 58 14.44 9.69 -6.35
C ILE A 58 13.59 9.92 -7.62
N ALA A 59 14.08 9.56 -8.81
CA ALA A 59 13.36 9.80 -10.06
C ALA A 59 12.08 8.95 -10.15
N THR A 60 12.13 7.70 -9.72
CA THR A 60 10.99 6.79 -9.62
C THR A 60 9.93 7.33 -8.66
N LEU A 61 10.33 7.88 -7.51
CA LEU A 61 9.38 8.50 -6.58
C LEU A 61 8.78 9.79 -7.16
N LYS A 62 9.57 10.62 -7.85
CA LYS A 62 9.07 11.83 -8.53
C LYS A 62 8.09 11.50 -9.65
N ALA A 63 8.24 10.34 -10.29
CA ALA A 63 7.31 9.84 -11.31
C ALA A 63 5.92 9.47 -10.76
N LEU A 64 5.74 9.41 -9.44
CA LEU A 64 4.41 9.27 -8.81
C LEU A 64 3.61 10.56 -8.90
N LYS A 65 4.25 11.74 -8.80
CA LYS A 65 3.57 13.04 -8.77
C LYS A 65 2.58 13.29 -9.93
N PRO A 66 2.89 12.95 -11.20
CA PRO A 66 1.96 13.16 -12.30
C PRO A 66 0.89 12.06 -12.44
N THR A 67 0.89 11.01 -11.61
CA THR A 67 -0.12 9.95 -11.73
C THR A 67 -1.43 10.36 -11.05
N PRO A 68 -2.60 9.93 -11.55
CA PRO A 68 -3.89 10.30 -10.97
C PRO A 68 -4.04 9.81 -9.53
N GLU A 69 -3.39 8.69 -9.17
CA GLU A 69 -3.43 8.15 -7.81
C GLU A 69 -2.79 9.11 -6.79
N TYR A 70 -1.75 9.85 -7.18
CA TYR A 70 -1.01 10.73 -6.28
C TYR A 70 -1.85 11.90 -5.76
N GLU A 71 -2.76 12.42 -6.58
CA GLU A 71 -3.70 13.45 -6.16
C GLU A 71 -4.58 12.95 -5.01
N GLY A 72 -5.06 11.71 -5.13
CA GLY A 72 -5.92 11.05 -4.15
C GLY A 72 -5.21 10.55 -2.88
N PHE A 73 -3.88 10.52 -2.85
CA PHE A 73 -3.16 10.08 -1.65
C PHE A 73 -3.37 11.02 -0.46
N SER A 74 -3.55 10.42 0.71
CA SER A 74 -3.57 11.10 1.99
C SER A 74 -2.23 11.74 2.33
N ASP A 75 -2.24 12.68 3.27
CA ASP A 75 -1.02 13.29 3.80
C ASP A 75 -0.08 12.24 4.41
N LYS A 76 -0.61 11.16 5.01
CA LYS A 76 0.19 10.05 5.55
C LYS A 76 1.01 9.37 4.45
N THR A 77 0.40 9.06 3.31
CA THR A 77 1.10 8.39 2.20
C THR A 77 2.03 9.34 1.47
N LYS A 78 1.63 10.59 1.28
CA LYS A 78 2.51 11.64 0.73
C LYS A 78 3.74 11.86 1.62
N ALA A 79 3.57 11.89 2.95
CA ALA A 79 4.67 11.96 3.90
C ALA A 79 5.59 10.73 3.79
N ALA A 80 5.05 9.51 3.76
CA ALA A 80 5.86 8.29 3.61
C ALA A 80 6.69 8.29 2.31
N ILE A 81 6.14 8.82 1.21
CA ILE A 81 6.89 9.01 -0.05
C ILE A 81 8.03 10.02 0.16
N CYS A 82 7.76 11.16 0.79
CA CYS A 82 8.77 12.17 1.10
C CYS A 82 9.87 11.63 2.02
N ASP A 83 9.52 10.89 3.07
CA ASP A 83 10.46 10.24 3.98
C ASP A 83 11.37 9.30 3.20
N ARG A 84 10.78 8.47 2.32
CA ARG A 84 11.57 7.58 1.45
C ARG A 84 12.48 8.34 0.49
N MET A 85 12.07 9.51 -0.02
CA MET A 85 12.92 10.37 -0.86
C MET A 85 14.12 10.92 -0.06
N MET A 86 13.96 11.19 1.24
CA MET A 86 15.04 11.70 2.09
C MET A 86 16.04 10.61 2.47
N ASP A 87 15.61 9.35 2.51
CA ASP A 87 16.46 8.18 2.77
C ASP A 87 17.29 7.71 1.56
N LEU A 88 17.11 8.32 0.38
CA LEU A 88 17.78 7.97 -0.88
C LEU A 88 18.85 9.00 -1.28
#